data_AF-A0A1A8PLP0-F1
#
_entry.id   AF-A0A1A8PLP0-F1
#
_cell.length_a   1.000
_cell.length_b   1.000
_cell.length_c   1.000
_cell.angle_alpha   90.00
_cell.angle_beta   90.00
_cell.angle_gamma   90.00
#
_symmetry.space_group_name_H-M   'P 1'
#
loop_
_entity.id
_entity.type
_entity.pdbx_description
1 polymer ?
#
loop_
_entity_poly.entity_id
_entity_poly.type
_entity_poly.pdbx_seq_one_letter_code
_entity_poly.pdbx_strand_id
1 'polypeptide(L)'
;MTIVAKVFLAYPQQAMWLMTAVCKSSYPMRHWAYLDGFEDAVEILASLQKPKKISLKGSDGQSYTMMCKPKDDLRKDCRLMEFNCLINKCLRKDAESRRRELHIRTYAVIPLNEECGIIEWVNNTAGLRHILTKLYKERGIYLSGKELRKLILPKTAPFEEKLRIHKE
;
A
#
# COMPACT_ATOMS: atom_id res chain seq x y z
N MET A 1 -9.45 -17.49 11.19
CA MET A 1 -10.91 -17.36 11.39
C MET A 1 -11.30 -16.36 12.50
N THR A 2 -10.89 -16.52 13.76
CA THR A 2 -11.42 -15.72 14.90
C THR A 2 -11.03 -14.23 14.93
N ILE A 3 -9.84 -13.84 14.47
CA ILE A 3 -9.39 -12.43 14.59
C ILE A 3 -10.17 -11.51 13.64
N VAL A 4 -10.35 -11.94 12.39
CA VAL A 4 -10.97 -11.10 11.35
C VAL A 4 -12.48 -11.00 11.55
N ALA A 5 -13.14 -12.12 11.86
CA ALA A 5 -14.54 -12.10 12.26
C ALA A 5 -14.77 -11.24 13.52
N LYS A 6 -13.86 -11.28 14.52
CA LYS A 6 -13.94 -10.40 15.70
C LYS A 6 -13.72 -8.93 15.35
N VAL A 7 -12.86 -8.59 14.39
CA VAL A 7 -12.66 -7.21 13.91
C VAL A 7 -13.94 -6.69 13.25
N PHE A 8 -14.57 -7.49 12.38
CA PHE A 8 -15.81 -7.07 11.71
C PHE A 8 -17.02 -7.04 12.66
N LEU A 9 -17.09 -7.94 13.64
CA LEU A 9 -18.11 -7.92 14.70
C LEU A 9 -17.91 -6.74 15.68
N ALA A 10 -16.66 -6.35 15.96
CA ALA A 10 -16.34 -5.22 16.83
C ALA A 10 -16.53 -3.85 16.17
N TYR A 11 -16.43 -3.78 14.84
CA TYR A 11 -16.51 -2.54 14.05
C TYR A 11 -17.54 -2.63 12.90
N PRO A 12 -18.83 -2.86 13.19
CA PRO A 12 -19.85 -3.13 12.17
C PRO A 12 -20.13 -1.95 11.23
N GLN A 13 -19.97 -0.70 11.70
CA GLN A 13 -20.08 0.47 10.82
C GLN A 13 -18.90 0.56 9.85
N GLN A 14 -17.67 0.30 10.30
CA GLN A 14 -16.48 0.29 9.44
C GLN A 14 -16.46 -0.91 8.48
N ALA A 15 -17.12 -2.02 8.82
CA ALA A 15 -17.39 -3.13 7.91
C ALA A 15 -18.23 -2.70 6.69
N MET A 16 -19.22 -1.83 6.91
CA MET A 16 -20.03 -1.22 5.85
C MET A 16 -19.19 -0.30 4.95
N TRP A 17 -18.18 0.39 5.52
CA TRP A 17 -17.21 1.14 4.72
C TRP A 17 -16.26 0.24 3.93
N LEU A 18 -16.03 -1.00 4.35
CA LEU A 18 -15.26 -1.99 3.58
C LEU A 18 -15.98 -2.38 2.29
N MET A 19 -17.32 -2.45 2.31
CA MET A 19 -18.16 -2.61 1.13
C MET A 19 -18.05 -1.41 0.18
N THR A 20 -18.00 -0.19 0.72
CA THR A 20 -17.84 1.05 -0.07
C THR A 20 -16.41 1.26 -0.57
N ALA A 21 -15.42 0.71 0.14
CA ALA A 21 -14.02 0.73 -0.24
C ALA A 21 -13.75 -0.09 -1.51
N VAL A 22 -14.52 -1.16 -1.73
CA VAL A 22 -14.49 -1.89 -3.01
C VAL A 22 -14.92 -0.97 -4.16
N CYS A 23 -15.90 -0.08 -3.97
CA CYS A 23 -16.32 0.90 -4.98
C CYS A 23 -15.26 1.97 -5.35
N LYS A 24 -14.17 2.10 -4.59
CA LYS A 24 -13.02 3.00 -4.90
C LYS A 24 -11.72 2.25 -5.21
N SER A 25 -11.81 0.92 -5.35
CA SER A 25 -10.68 0.05 -5.57
C SER A 25 -10.00 0.27 -6.92
N SER A 26 -8.72 -0.12 -7.02
CA SER A 26 -7.99 -0.27 -8.28
C SER A 26 -8.58 -1.35 -9.20
N TYR A 27 -9.46 -2.23 -8.70
CA TYR A 27 -10.15 -3.21 -9.53
C TYR A 27 -11.25 -2.53 -10.35
N PRO A 28 -11.35 -2.81 -11.66
CA PRO A 28 -12.45 -2.31 -12.48
C PRO A 28 -13.77 -2.95 -12.02
N MET A 29 -14.47 -2.31 -11.09
CA MET A 29 -15.81 -2.73 -10.67
C MET A 29 -16.80 -2.43 -11.81
N ARG A 30 -17.18 -3.48 -12.54
CA ARG A 30 -18.35 -3.42 -13.44
C ARG A 30 -19.66 -3.44 -12.64
N HIS A 31 -19.67 -4.07 -11.46
CA HIS A 31 -20.81 -4.17 -10.53
C HIS A 31 -20.33 -4.19 -9.07
N TRP A 32 -21.26 -4.03 -8.12
CA TRP A 32 -20.99 -4.14 -6.69
C TRP A 32 -20.67 -5.59 -6.33
N ALA A 33 -19.64 -5.79 -5.49
CA ALA A 33 -19.21 -7.10 -5.00
C ALA A 33 -19.33 -7.11 -3.47
N TYR A 34 -19.89 -8.20 -2.94
CA TYR A 34 -20.02 -8.44 -1.51
C TYR A 34 -18.98 -9.45 -1.04
N LEU A 35 -18.66 -9.42 0.25
CA LEU A 35 -17.80 -10.42 0.85
C LEU A 35 -18.52 -11.77 0.85
N ASP A 36 -17.99 -12.73 0.11
CA ASP A 36 -18.46 -14.12 0.08
C ASP A 36 -17.73 -14.97 1.13
N GLY A 37 -16.44 -14.70 1.35
CA GLY A 37 -15.67 -15.42 2.37
C GLY A 37 -14.25 -14.92 2.57
N PHE A 38 -13.52 -15.62 3.43
CA PHE A 38 -12.09 -15.39 3.68
C PHE A 38 -11.29 -16.60 3.23
N GLU A 39 -10.06 -16.39 2.78
CA GLU A 39 -9.11 -17.49 2.63
C GLU A 39 -8.56 -17.91 4.00
N ASP A 40 -8.24 -19.21 4.14
CA ASP A 40 -7.75 -19.78 5.40
C ASP A 40 -6.35 -19.32 5.77
N ALA A 41 -5.55 -18.96 4.77
CA ALA A 41 -4.16 -18.56 4.93
C ALA A 41 -4.01 -17.03 5.12
N VAL A 42 -3.13 -16.66 6.04
CA VAL A 42 -2.72 -15.26 6.26
C VAL A 42 -1.21 -15.18 6.12
N GLU A 43 -0.73 -14.33 5.21
CA GLU A 43 0.70 -14.08 5.03
C GLU A 43 1.15 -12.98 6.00
N ILE A 44 2.19 -13.25 6.80
CA ILE A 44 2.76 -12.26 7.73
C ILE A 44 4.05 -11.73 7.13
N LEU A 45 4.10 -10.44 6.82
CA LEU A 45 5.25 -9.84 6.18
C LEU A 45 6.38 -9.59 7.19
N ALA A 46 7.62 -9.88 6.79
CA ALA A 46 8.82 -9.65 7.58
C ALA A 46 9.17 -8.15 7.62
N SER A 47 8.49 -7.40 8.47
CA SER A 47 8.73 -5.98 8.75
C SER A 47 8.61 -5.70 10.25
N LEU A 48 9.05 -4.51 10.70
CA LEU A 48 9.01 -4.10 12.11
C LEU A 48 7.61 -4.26 12.72
N GLN A 49 6.58 -3.89 11.96
CA GLN A 49 5.18 -3.95 12.40
C GLN A 49 4.49 -5.29 12.08
N LYS A 50 5.20 -6.23 11.44
CA LYS A 50 4.67 -7.55 11.03
C LYS A 50 3.23 -7.48 10.47
N PRO A 51 2.97 -6.66 9.44
CA PRO A 51 1.62 -6.49 8.91
C PRO A 51 1.11 -7.81 8.32
N LYS A 52 -0.21 -8.01 8.42
CA LYS A 52 -0.88 -9.25 8.03
C LYS A 52 -1.60 -9.04 6.71
N LYS A 53 -1.26 -9.84 5.71
CA LYS A 53 -1.91 -9.85 4.41
C LYS A 53 -2.97 -10.95 4.40
N ILE A 54 -4.21 -10.55 4.14
CA ILE A 54 -5.41 -11.37 4.21
C ILE A 54 -6.06 -11.33 2.82
N SER A 55 -6.49 -12.48 2.33
CA SER A 55 -7.25 -12.57 1.08
C SER A 55 -8.73 -12.76 1.37
N LEU A 56 -9.55 -11.97 0.71
CA LEU A 56 -11.02 -11.97 0.79
C LEU A 56 -11.58 -12.51 -0.53
N LYS A 57 -12.59 -13.37 -0.47
CA LYS A 57 -13.34 -13.82 -1.65
C LYS A 57 -14.56 -12.93 -1.83
N GLY A 58 -14.69 -12.34 -3.01
CA GLY A 58 -15.87 -11.59 -3.41
C GLY A 58 -16.95 -12.48 -3.99
N SER A 59 -18.20 -12.01 -3.93
CA SER A 59 -19.36 -12.63 -4.56
C SER A 59 -19.28 -12.67 -6.08
N ASP A 60 -18.34 -11.93 -6.66
CA ASP A 60 -18.00 -11.93 -8.08
C ASP A 60 -16.95 -13.00 -8.46
N GLY A 61 -16.53 -13.82 -7.48
CA GLY A 61 -15.51 -14.85 -7.65
C GLY A 61 -14.07 -14.32 -7.63
N GLN A 62 -13.87 -13.01 -7.45
CA GLN A 62 -12.54 -12.41 -7.42
C GLN A 62 -11.93 -12.45 -6.02
N SER A 63 -10.60 -12.59 -5.94
CA SER A 63 -9.86 -12.52 -4.68
C SER A 63 -9.31 -11.10 -4.46
N TYR A 64 -9.70 -10.50 -3.34
CA TYR A 64 -9.30 -9.17 -2.92
C TYR A 64 -8.33 -9.28 -1.75
N THR A 65 -7.09 -8.89 -1.99
CA THR A 65 -6.06 -8.91 -0.95
C THR A 65 -6.05 -7.60 -0.17
N MET A 66 -6.01 -7.70 1.14
CA MET A 66 -5.96 -6.59 2.09
C MET A 66 -4.77 -6.74 3.03
N MET A 67 -4.17 -5.64 3.46
CA MET A 67 -3.14 -5.57 4.47
C MET A 67 -3.70 -4.93 5.74
N CYS A 68 -3.70 -5.67 6.83
CA CYS A 68 -3.94 -5.13 8.15
C CYS A 68 -2.64 -4.57 8.74
N LYS A 69 -2.64 -3.27 8.99
CA LYS A 69 -1.54 -2.59 9.67
C LYS A 69 -1.87 -2.42 11.15
N PRO A 70 -1.10 -3.06 12.06
CA PRO A 70 -1.20 -2.78 13.48
C PRO A 70 -0.39 -1.54 13.86
N LYS A 71 -0.82 -0.86 14.91
CA LYS A 71 -0.17 0.30 15.54
C LYS A 71 0.09 1.46 14.57
N ASP A 72 -0.86 1.74 13.68
CA ASP A 72 -0.74 2.79 12.66
C ASP A 72 -2.11 3.51 12.48
N ASP A 73 -2.13 4.83 12.63
CA ASP A 73 -3.33 5.66 12.37
C ASP A 73 -3.39 6.00 10.87
N LEU A 74 -4.31 5.34 10.17
CA LEU A 74 -4.46 5.47 8.72
C LEU A 74 -5.41 6.59 8.27
N ARG A 75 -5.86 7.47 9.18
CA ARG A 75 -6.76 8.57 8.80
C ARG A 75 -6.11 9.52 7.80
N LYS A 76 -4.81 9.80 7.95
CA LYS A 76 -4.06 10.66 7.03
C LYS A 76 -3.99 10.04 5.63
N ASP A 77 -3.64 8.75 5.55
CA ASP A 77 -3.61 7.99 4.32
C ASP A 77 -5.00 7.92 3.65
N CYS A 78 -6.06 7.73 4.43
CA CYS A 78 -7.45 7.74 3.95
C CYS A 78 -7.81 9.09 3.30
N ARG A 79 -7.52 10.22 3.98
CA ARG A 79 -7.74 11.57 3.41
C ARG A 79 -6.92 11.79 2.14
N LEU A 80 -5.68 11.31 2.10
CA LEU A 80 -4.82 11.43 0.92
C LEU A 80 -5.39 10.66 -0.28
N MET A 81 -5.94 9.46 -0.06
CA MET A 81 -6.58 8.69 -1.12
C MET A 81 -7.85 9.35 -1.65
N GLU A 82 -8.66 9.97 -0.77
CA GLU A 82 -9.81 10.78 -1.20
C GLU A 82 -9.39 12.00 -2.02
N PHE A 83 -8.32 12.67 -1.62
CA PHE A 83 -7.76 13.78 -2.37
C PHE A 83 -7.26 13.34 -3.76
N ASN A 84 -6.56 12.22 -3.85
CA ASN A 84 -6.14 11.64 -5.14
C ASN A 84 -7.34 11.26 -6.02
N CYS A 85 -8.45 10.81 -5.43
CA CYS A 85 -9.69 10.58 -6.18
C CYS A 85 -10.24 11.88 -6.79
N LEU A 86 -10.15 13.00 -6.07
CA LEU A 86 -10.53 14.31 -6.60
C LEU A 86 -9.59 14.75 -7.71
N ILE A 87 -8.27 14.59 -7.56
CA ILE A 87 -7.29 14.86 -8.62
C ILE A 87 -7.63 14.06 -9.88
N ASN A 88 -7.90 12.76 -9.75
CA ASN A 88 -8.27 11.91 -10.88
C ASN A 88 -9.59 12.35 -11.55
N LYS A 89 -10.52 12.98 -10.82
CA LYS A 89 -11.70 13.60 -11.44
C LYS A 89 -11.32 14.84 -12.24
N CYS A 90 -10.40 15.66 -11.75
CA CYS A 90 -9.89 16.83 -12.47
C CYS A 90 -9.09 16.43 -13.72
N LEU A 91 -8.18 15.45 -13.61
CA LEU A 91 -7.40 14.93 -14.74
C LEU A 91 -8.31 14.33 -15.82
N ARG A 92 -9.40 13.65 -15.42
CA ARG A 92 -10.40 13.16 -16.37
C ARG A 92 -11.25 14.26 -16.99
N LYS A 93 -11.34 15.47 -16.42
CA LYS A 93 -12.07 16.60 -17.02
C LYS A 93 -11.22 17.38 -18.02
N ASP A 94 -9.91 17.43 -17.80
CA ASP A 94 -8.96 18.09 -18.70
C ASP A 94 -8.68 17.23 -19.96
N ALA A 95 -8.74 17.85 -21.15
CA ALA A 95 -8.60 17.14 -22.41
C ALA A 95 -7.16 16.65 -22.65
N GLU A 96 -6.16 17.47 -22.30
CA GLU A 96 -4.75 17.15 -22.48
C GLU A 96 -4.27 16.03 -21.54
N SER A 97 -4.80 16.02 -20.31
CA SER A 97 -4.57 14.96 -19.33
C SER A 97 -5.23 13.65 -19.74
N ARG A 98 -6.49 13.69 -20.21
CA ARG A 98 -7.17 12.51 -20.77
C ARG A 98 -6.44 11.93 -21.97
N ARG A 99 -6.00 12.78 -22.92
CA ARG A 99 -5.27 12.35 -24.12
C ARG A 99 -3.98 11.60 -23.78
N ARG A 100 -3.35 11.95 -22.65
CA ARG A 100 -2.14 11.31 -22.11
C ARG A 100 -2.43 10.19 -21.10
N GLU A 101 -3.71 9.86 -20.89
CA GLU A 101 -4.19 8.86 -19.92
C GLU A 101 -3.64 9.06 -18.49
N LEU A 102 -3.45 10.32 -18.10
CA LEU A 102 -2.90 10.65 -16.78
C LEU A 102 -3.89 10.27 -15.68
N HIS A 103 -3.44 9.42 -14.77
CA HIS A 103 -4.18 9.06 -13.58
C HIS A 103 -3.22 8.63 -12.47
N ILE A 104 -3.61 8.89 -11.23
CA ILE A 104 -2.93 8.39 -10.04
C ILE A 104 -3.61 7.08 -9.64
N ARG A 105 -2.86 5.99 -9.54
CA ARG A 105 -3.41 4.72 -9.04
C ARG A 105 -3.78 4.87 -7.55
N THR A 106 -5.06 4.75 -7.24
CA THR A 106 -5.60 4.81 -5.88
C THR A 106 -5.91 3.41 -5.34
N TYR A 107 -5.88 3.28 -4.03
CA TYR A 107 -6.25 2.05 -3.32
C TYR A 107 -7.08 2.42 -2.08
N ALA A 108 -7.89 1.49 -1.61
CA ALA A 108 -8.71 1.74 -0.43
C ALA A 108 -7.89 1.74 0.86
N VAL A 109 -8.21 2.69 1.74
CA VAL A 109 -7.67 2.78 3.09
C VAL A 109 -8.81 3.00 4.06
N ILE A 110 -8.92 2.10 5.05
CA ILE A 110 -10.01 2.06 6.00
C ILE A 110 -9.40 2.13 7.41
N PRO A 111 -9.42 3.30 8.06
CA PRO A 111 -9.06 3.40 9.47
C PRO A 111 -10.13 2.68 10.29
N LEU A 112 -9.72 1.74 11.15
CA LEU A 112 -10.63 1.04 12.05
C LEU A 112 -10.73 1.79 13.38
N ASN A 113 -9.57 2.14 13.94
CA ASN A 113 -9.43 2.97 15.14
C ASN A 113 -8.11 3.77 15.05
N GLU A 114 -7.68 4.43 16.14
CA GLU A 114 -6.46 5.26 16.16
C GLU A 114 -5.16 4.44 16.13
N GLU A 115 -5.26 3.12 16.28
CA GLU A 115 -4.13 2.22 16.40
C GLU A 115 -4.09 1.18 15.29
N CYS A 116 -5.12 1.05 14.46
CA CYS A 116 -5.13 0.08 13.38
C CYS A 116 -6.04 0.47 12.22
N GLY A 117 -5.69 -0.09 11.07
CA GLY A 117 -6.52 0.01 9.89
C GLY A 117 -6.17 -1.03 8.83
N ILE A 118 -6.96 -0.99 7.77
CA ILE A 118 -6.88 -1.91 6.64
C ILE A 118 -6.51 -1.10 5.39
N ILE A 119 -5.58 -1.64 4.60
CA ILE A 119 -5.15 -1.06 3.33
C ILE A 119 -5.36 -2.12 2.25
N GLU A 120 -5.93 -1.73 1.12
CA GLU A 120 -5.99 -2.60 -0.05
C GLU A 120 -4.58 -2.91 -0.57
N TRP A 121 -4.30 -4.20 -0.79
CA TRP A 121 -3.04 -4.62 -1.36
C TRP A 121 -3.08 -4.46 -2.88
N VAL A 122 -2.11 -3.69 -3.39
CA VAL A 122 -2.01 -3.40 -4.82
C VAL A 122 -1.20 -4.49 -5.51
N ASN A 123 -1.89 -5.40 -6.18
CA ASN A 123 -1.27 -6.48 -6.95
C ASN A 123 -0.45 -5.96 -8.15
N ASN A 124 0.48 -6.80 -8.60
CA ASN A 124 1.43 -6.52 -9.69
C ASN A 124 2.36 -5.34 -9.39
N THR A 125 2.80 -5.23 -8.13
CA THR A 125 3.76 -4.22 -7.69
C THR A 125 4.88 -4.87 -6.90
N ALA A 126 6.07 -4.26 -6.92
CA ALA A 126 7.19 -4.64 -6.09
C ALA A 126 7.87 -3.37 -5.56
N GLY A 127 8.36 -3.42 -4.33
CA GLY A 127 9.08 -2.29 -3.75
C GLY A 127 10.37 -2.01 -4.52
N LEU A 128 10.63 -0.73 -4.83
CA LEU A 128 11.78 -0.29 -5.62
C LEU A 128 13.11 -0.88 -5.12
N ARG A 129 13.29 -0.95 -3.81
CA ARG A 129 14.50 -1.55 -3.18
C ARG A 129 14.71 -3.00 -3.61
N HIS A 130 13.66 -3.81 -3.69
CA HIS A 130 13.78 -5.22 -4.09
C HIS A 130 14.19 -5.35 -5.55
N ILE A 131 13.60 -4.53 -6.43
CA ILE A 131 13.94 -4.47 -7.85
C ILE A 131 15.41 -4.07 -8.02
N LEU A 132 15.84 -2.96 -7.40
CA LEU A 132 17.22 -2.49 -7.49
C LEU A 132 18.21 -3.50 -6.92
N THR A 133 17.89 -4.13 -5.78
CA THR A 133 18.74 -5.16 -5.16
C THR A 133 18.96 -6.33 -6.11
N LYS A 134 17.92 -6.78 -6.81
CA LYS A 134 18.03 -7.87 -7.79
C LYS A 134 18.95 -7.47 -8.95
N LEU A 135 18.67 -6.33 -9.59
CA LEU A 135 19.44 -5.84 -10.73
C LEU A 135 20.92 -5.58 -10.39
N TYR A 136 21.20 -5.04 -9.20
CA TYR A 136 22.56 -4.71 -8.81
C TYR A 136 23.36 -5.96 -8.43
N LYS A 137 22.70 -7.00 -7.90
CA LYS A 137 23.34 -8.30 -7.66
C LYS A 137 23.73 -8.98 -8.96
N GLU A 138 22.85 -8.96 -9.96
CA GLU A 138 23.11 -9.52 -11.30
C GLU A 138 24.30 -8.83 -11.99
N ARG A 139 24.53 -7.55 -11.71
CA ARG A 139 25.67 -6.77 -12.23
C ARG A 139 26.92 -6.82 -11.35
N GLY A 140 26.89 -7.50 -10.20
CA GLY A 140 28.02 -7.53 -9.26
C GLY A 140 28.33 -6.20 -8.54
N ILE A 141 27.42 -5.22 -8.60
CA ILE A 141 27.56 -3.88 -7.96
C ILE A 141 26.79 -3.77 -6.64
N TYR A 142 26.23 -4.87 -6.16
CA TYR A 142 25.40 -4.87 -4.96
C TYR A 142 26.21 -4.53 -3.70
N LEU A 143 25.73 -3.52 -2.97
CA LEU A 143 26.21 -3.16 -1.64
C LEU A 143 25.14 -3.47 -0.60
N SER A 144 25.53 -4.15 0.48
CA SER A 144 24.61 -4.39 1.59
C SER A 144 24.31 -3.08 2.33
N GLY A 145 23.15 -3.03 3.00
CA GLY A 145 22.79 -1.87 3.81
C GLY A 145 23.76 -1.60 4.98
N LYS A 146 24.53 -2.61 5.42
CA LYS A 146 25.56 -2.44 6.44
C LYS A 146 26.81 -1.78 5.86
N GLU A 147 27.23 -2.19 4.66
CA GLU A 147 28.36 -1.59 3.95
C GLU A 147 28.06 -0.14 3.57
N LEU A 148 26.88 0.12 3.00
CA LEU A 148 26.47 1.47 2.63
C LEU A 148 26.43 2.40 3.86
N ARG A 149 25.98 1.91 5.01
CA ARG A 149 25.97 2.70 6.26
C ARG A 149 27.37 3.09 6.75
N LYS A 150 28.41 2.31 6.44
CA LYS A 150 29.80 2.68 6.76
C LYS A 150 30.31 3.83 5.90
N LEU A 151 29.75 4.00 4.70
CA LEU A 151 30.10 5.08 3.78
C LEU A 151 29.32 6.37 4.05
N ILE A 152 28.19 6.30 4.78
CA ILE A 152 27.38 7.47 5.12
C ILE A 152 28.01 8.23 6.28
N LEU A 153 28.44 9.47 6.01
CA LEU A 153 28.96 10.38 7.02
C LEU A 153 27.89 10.81 8.04
N PRO A 154 28.31 11.17 9.27
CA PRO A 154 27.41 11.75 10.25
C PRO A 154 26.77 13.04 9.75
N LYS A 155 25.60 13.38 10.30
CA LYS A 155 24.85 14.59 9.91
C LYS A 155 25.66 15.87 10.13
N THR A 156 26.59 15.87 11.08
CA THR A 156 27.50 16.98 11.41
C THR A 156 28.62 17.20 10.39
N ALA A 157 28.88 16.24 9.50
CA ALA A 157 29.95 16.38 8.51
C ALA A 157 29.65 17.51 7.49
N PRO A 158 30.69 18.19 6.96
CA PRO A 158 30.56 19.24 5.96
C PRO A 158 29.78 18.79 4.72
N PHE A 159 29.10 19.74 4.06
CA PHE A 159 28.33 19.46 2.85
C PHE A 159 29.21 18.97 1.70
N GLU A 160 30.38 19.59 1.53
CA GLU A 160 31.36 19.30 0.49
C GLU A 160 31.83 17.84 0.56
N GLU A 161 32.01 17.33 1.78
CA GLU A 161 32.47 15.96 2.00
C GLU A 161 31.37 14.93 1.67
N LYS A 162 30.12 15.23 2.04
CA LYS A 162 28.95 14.42 1.66
C LYS A 162 28.73 14.42 0.15
N LEU A 163 28.95 15.57 -0.50
CA LEU A 163 28.84 15.69 -1.95
C LEU A 163 29.93 14.89 -2.66
N ARG A 164 31.17 14.91 -2.13
CA ARG A 164 32.27 14.09 -2.65
C ARG A 164 31.89 12.61 -2.64
N ILE A 165 31.47 12.09 -1.48
CA ILE A 165 31.09 10.67 -1.32
C ILE A 165 29.86 10.30 -2.16
N HIS A 166 28.93 11.23 -2.40
CA HIS A 166 27.78 10.95 -3.27
C HIS A 166 28.16 10.82 -4.75
N LYS A 167 29.24 11.50 -5.17
CA LYS A 167 29.73 11.48 -6.55
C LYS A 167 30.66 10.28 -6.83
N GLU A 168 31.30 9.76 -5.79
CA GLU A 168 32.06 8.49 -5.82
C GLU A 168 31.13 7.28 -5.89
#